data_AF-A0A0V0QD79-F1
#
_entry.id   AF-A0A0V0QD79-F1
#
_cell.length_a   1.000
_cell.length_b   1.000
_cell.length_c   1.000
_cell.angle_alpha   90.00
_cell.angle_beta   90.00
_cell.angle_gamma   90.00
#
_symmetry.space_group_name_H-M   'P 1'
#
loop_
_entity.id
_entity.type
_entity.pdbx_description
1 polymer ?
#
loop_
_entity_poly.entity_id
_entity_poly.type
_entity_poly.pdbx_seq_one_letter_code
_entity_poly.pdbx_strand_id
1 'polypeptide(L)'
;MQSSQEKDNQPINSTVNKQQSSIRNAMYKSIYNNDIEQIKRITRLFDFDPHEEISSPGNKWCPIHYSCYLNKPQSLEYFIALSYRKYKNNFQDIINIQTKDGYTPVMIVALSNSIQSLQILFKYGGIDFSQKFDKNKTIFELIQKYSNDQFKEQFNILYAKNNCVEILPINSLDLEKFPALETLMDQENMQKELNISQKKQLKELLLNGQRNPCCICLSELGYIKYTICCGQPMHESCKPTEKQKCPLCSRQAFQLISEILYPERALIL
;
A
#
# COMPACT_ATOMS: atom_id res chain seq x y z
N MET A 1 -39.05 24.98 21.41
CA MET A 1 -38.22 24.04 22.18
C MET A 1 -37.34 23.31 21.20
N GLN A 2 -36.07 23.73 21.13
CA GLN A 2 -35.06 23.19 20.22
C GLN A 2 -34.39 21.94 20.80
N SER A 3 -34.01 21.04 19.88
CA SER A 3 -32.79 20.21 19.83
C SER A 3 -32.41 19.37 21.06
N SER A 4 -32.41 18.04 20.89
CA SER A 4 -31.55 17.14 21.68
C SER A 4 -31.50 15.69 21.16
N GLN A 5 -31.32 15.47 19.85
CA GLN A 5 -31.12 14.10 19.31
C GLN A 5 -30.00 13.95 18.25
N GLU A 6 -29.01 14.84 18.21
CA GLU A 6 -27.92 14.78 17.21
C GLU A 6 -26.48 14.86 17.79
N LYS A 7 -26.22 14.30 18.98
CA LYS A 7 -24.86 14.42 19.59
C LYS A 7 -24.05 13.13 19.83
N ASP A 8 -24.57 11.94 19.53
CA ASP A 8 -23.92 10.69 19.99
C ASP A 8 -23.20 9.84 18.92
N ASN A 9 -22.98 10.35 17.69
CA ASN A 9 -22.28 9.60 16.63
C ASN A 9 -20.84 10.09 16.29
N GLN A 10 -20.27 11.00 17.08
CA GLN A 10 -18.99 11.67 16.75
C GLN A 10 -17.67 10.94 17.12
N PRO A 11 -17.56 10.06 18.15
CA PRO A 11 -16.24 9.58 18.59
C PRO A 11 -15.66 8.45 17.72
N ILE A 12 -16.49 7.53 17.22
CA ILE A 12 -16.04 6.33 16.47
C ILE A 12 -15.40 6.69 15.13
N ASN A 13 -16.04 7.60 14.38
CA ASN A 13 -15.51 8.08 13.11
C ASN A 13 -14.17 8.81 13.31
N SER A 14 -14.00 9.53 14.43
CA SER A 14 -12.79 10.32 14.65
C SER A 14 -11.52 9.47 14.77
N THR A 15 -11.55 8.32 15.46
CA THR A 15 -10.37 7.47 15.67
C THR A 15 -10.04 6.61 14.45
N VAL A 16 -11.06 6.06 13.78
CA VAL A 16 -10.87 5.28 12.54
C VAL A 16 -10.38 6.18 11.40
N ASN A 17 -10.94 7.39 11.27
CA ASN A 17 -10.48 8.35 10.26
C ASN A 17 -9.06 8.83 10.55
N LYS A 18 -8.70 9.03 11.84
CA LYS A 18 -7.32 9.33 12.24
C LYS A 18 -6.38 8.20 11.84
N GLN A 19 -6.72 6.94 12.13
CA GLN A 19 -5.93 5.79 11.75
C GLN A 19 -5.73 5.71 10.22
N GLN A 20 -6.81 5.82 9.44
CA GLN A 20 -6.72 5.82 7.98
C GLN A 20 -5.85 6.97 7.47
N SER A 21 -6.01 8.18 8.02
CA SER A 21 -5.17 9.33 7.63
C SER A 21 -3.69 9.11 7.99
N SER A 22 -3.39 8.50 9.14
CA SER A 22 -2.04 8.15 9.55
C SER A 22 -1.43 7.10 8.64
N ILE A 23 -2.17 6.05 8.27
CA ILE A 23 -1.73 4.99 7.36
C ILE A 23 -1.45 5.56 5.97
N ARG A 24 -2.36 6.35 5.41
CA ARG A 24 -2.18 7.00 4.10
C ARG A 24 -0.94 7.89 4.08
N ASN A 25 -0.77 8.72 5.11
CA ASN A 25 0.39 9.60 5.23
C ASN A 25 1.71 8.83 5.41
N ALA A 26 1.71 7.76 6.20
CA ALA A 26 2.87 6.92 6.37
C ALA A 26 3.23 6.19 5.07
N MET A 27 2.23 5.65 4.35
CA MET A 27 2.44 5.02 3.05
C MET A 27 3.06 6.01 2.06
N TYR A 28 2.49 7.21 1.93
CA TYR A 28 3.06 8.26 1.08
C TYR A 28 4.51 8.59 1.46
N LYS A 29 4.81 8.78 2.75
CA LYS A 29 6.18 9.06 3.24
C LYS A 29 7.14 7.90 2.92
N SER A 30 6.70 6.66 3.08
CA SER A 30 7.52 5.48 2.75
C SER A 30 7.82 5.41 1.26
N ILE A 31 6.85 5.70 0.38
CA ILE A 31 7.10 5.82 -1.07
C ILE A 31 8.09 6.94 -1.36
N TYR A 32 7.86 8.12 -0.78
CA TYR A 32 8.75 9.28 -0.96
C TYR A 32 10.20 8.98 -0.57
N ASN A 33 10.40 8.30 0.56
CA ASN A 33 11.71 7.88 1.04
C ASN A 33 12.25 6.60 0.35
N ASN A 34 11.46 5.96 -0.51
CA ASN A 34 11.74 4.65 -1.10
C ASN A 34 12.00 3.54 -0.06
N ASP A 35 11.35 3.64 1.10
CA ASP A 35 11.45 2.70 2.21
C ASP A 35 10.55 1.49 1.95
N ILE A 36 11.10 0.55 1.19
CA ILE A 36 10.39 -0.66 0.77
C ILE A 36 9.98 -1.56 1.94
N GLU A 37 10.77 -1.59 3.01
CA GLU A 37 10.45 -2.41 4.18
C GLU A 37 9.28 -1.82 4.96
N GLN A 38 9.23 -0.50 5.12
CA GLN A 38 8.07 0.15 5.72
C GLN A 38 6.81 0.03 4.84
N ILE A 39 6.92 0.08 3.50
CA ILE A 39 5.79 -0.20 2.59
C ILE A 39 5.26 -1.61 2.81
N LYS A 40 6.15 -2.61 2.80
CA LYS A 40 5.79 -4.02 3.06
C LYS A 40 5.15 -4.18 4.43
N ARG A 41 5.66 -3.48 5.44
CA ARG A 41 5.15 -3.52 6.81
C ARG A 41 3.73 -2.95 6.91
N ILE A 42 3.50 -1.76 6.32
CA ILE A 42 2.16 -1.14 6.29
C ILE A 42 1.18 -2.06 5.58
N THR A 43 1.57 -2.61 4.43
CA THR A 43 0.75 -3.53 3.67
C THR A 43 0.37 -4.77 4.49
N ARG A 44 1.34 -5.38 5.18
CA ARG A 44 1.10 -6.57 6.02
C ARG A 44 0.20 -6.30 7.22
N LEU A 45 0.44 -5.20 7.92
CA LEU A 45 -0.23 -4.92 9.20
C LEU A 45 -1.66 -4.42 9.01
N PHE A 46 -1.94 -3.75 7.90
CA PHE A 46 -3.23 -3.09 7.65
C PHE A 46 -4.01 -3.67 6.47
N ASP A 47 -3.53 -4.77 5.89
CA ASP A 47 -4.09 -5.38 4.67
C ASP A 47 -4.30 -4.36 3.54
N PHE A 48 -3.35 -3.42 3.42
CA PHE A 48 -3.47 -2.27 2.53
C PHE A 48 -3.50 -2.70 1.06
N ASP A 49 -4.46 -2.21 0.29
CA ASP A 49 -4.56 -2.53 -1.13
C ASP A 49 -3.86 -1.50 -2.03
N PRO A 50 -3.09 -1.93 -3.05
CA PRO A 50 -2.34 -1.02 -3.92
C PRO A 50 -3.18 0.02 -4.69
N HIS A 51 -4.48 -0.23 -4.82
CA HIS A 51 -5.43 0.62 -5.53
C HIS A 51 -6.22 1.55 -4.59
N GLU A 52 -5.98 1.49 -3.27
CA GLU A 52 -6.58 2.42 -2.31
C GLU A 52 -6.06 3.84 -2.49
N GLU A 53 -6.96 4.82 -2.28
CA GLU A 53 -6.59 6.22 -2.25
C GLU A 53 -5.76 6.56 -1.00
N ILE A 54 -4.55 7.11 -1.22
CA ILE A 54 -3.70 7.67 -0.17
C ILE A 54 -3.58 9.19 -0.19
N SER A 55 -4.13 9.85 -1.22
CA SER A 55 -4.28 11.31 -1.24
C SER A 55 -5.36 11.82 -0.29
N SER A 56 -5.47 13.15 -0.22
CA SER A 56 -6.67 13.81 0.27
C SER A 56 -7.92 13.27 -0.43
N PRO A 57 -8.99 12.91 0.31
CA PRO A 57 -10.15 12.22 -0.24
C PRO A 57 -10.73 12.87 -1.49
N GLY A 58 -11.00 12.03 -2.50
CA GLY A 58 -11.63 12.43 -3.75
C GLY A 58 -10.67 12.79 -4.88
N ASN A 59 -9.36 12.87 -4.62
CA ASN A 59 -8.34 13.03 -5.67
C ASN A 59 -7.98 11.71 -6.35
N LYS A 60 -8.28 10.58 -5.69
CA LYS A 60 -8.08 9.20 -6.18
C LYS A 60 -6.64 8.83 -6.52
N TRP A 61 -5.65 9.46 -5.89
CA TRP A 61 -4.26 9.02 -6.04
C TRP A 61 -3.98 7.83 -5.13
N CYS A 62 -3.41 6.79 -5.72
CA CYS A 62 -3.06 5.54 -5.04
C CYS A 62 -1.53 5.38 -5.00
N PRO A 63 -0.99 4.39 -4.25
CA PRO A 63 0.44 4.15 -4.19
C PRO A 63 1.13 3.98 -5.56
N ILE A 64 0.47 3.35 -6.54
CA ILE A 64 1.01 3.19 -7.89
C ILE A 64 1.23 4.55 -8.55
N HIS A 65 0.23 5.46 -8.47
CA HIS A 65 0.36 6.82 -8.99
C HIS A 65 1.54 7.58 -8.36
N TYR A 66 1.66 7.55 -7.02
CA TYR A 66 2.76 8.22 -6.34
C TYR A 66 4.12 7.60 -6.65
N SER A 67 4.21 6.28 -6.79
CA SER A 67 5.45 5.59 -7.17
C SER A 67 5.90 6.00 -8.57
N CYS A 68 4.95 6.15 -9.50
CA CYS A 68 5.18 6.68 -10.84
C CYS A 68 5.61 8.16 -10.84
N TYR A 69 4.91 9.01 -10.09
CA TYR A 69 5.20 10.45 -10.03
C TYR A 69 6.58 10.74 -9.43
N LEU A 70 6.93 10.05 -8.34
CA LEU A 70 8.19 10.21 -7.60
C LEU A 70 9.33 9.37 -8.17
N ASN A 71 9.07 8.63 -9.25
CA ASN A 71 10.01 7.73 -9.91
C ASN A 71 10.69 6.72 -8.96
N LYS A 72 9.87 5.96 -8.22
CA LYS A 72 10.30 5.03 -7.17
C LYS A 72 10.17 3.57 -7.66
N PRO A 73 11.15 3.04 -8.38
CA PRO A 73 11.02 1.76 -9.08
C PRO A 73 10.72 0.59 -8.13
N GLN A 74 11.41 0.49 -6.99
CA GLN A 74 11.20 -0.61 -6.03
C GLN A 74 9.78 -0.59 -5.45
N SER A 75 9.27 0.60 -5.12
CA SER A 75 7.91 0.79 -4.63
C SER A 75 6.89 0.39 -5.71
N LEU A 76 7.11 0.85 -6.95
CA LEU A 76 6.25 0.53 -8.09
C LEU A 76 6.21 -0.97 -8.38
N GLU A 77 7.37 -1.63 -8.51
CA GLU A 77 7.43 -3.08 -8.76
C GLU A 77 6.69 -3.87 -7.67
N TYR A 78 6.86 -3.47 -6.40
CA TYR A 78 6.16 -4.10 -5.29
C TYR A 78 4.64 -3.99 -5.41
N PHE A 79 4.11 -2.79 -5.66
CA PHE A 79 2.66 -2.58 -5.78
C PHE A 79 2.06 -3.27 -6.99
N ILE A 80 2.78 -3.31 -8.12
CA ILE A 80 2.35 -4.05 -9.32
C ILE A 80 2.27 -5.54 -9.01
N ALA A 81 3.33 -6.13 -8.44
CA ALA A 81 3.37 -7.54 -8.11
C ALA A 81 2.28 -7.93 -7.09
N LEU A 82 2.08 -7.09 -6.06
CA LEU A 82 1.03 -7.28 -5.06
C LEU A 82 -0.37 -7.21 -5.69
N SER A 83 -0.60 -6.26 -6.60
CA SER A 83 -1.87 -6.13 -7.33
C SER A 83 -2.16 -7.37 -8.17
N TYR A 84 -1.18 -7.85 -8.94
CA TYR A 84 -1.36 -9.04 -9.77
C TYR A 84 -1.65 -10.29 -8.94
N ARG A 85 -0.97 -10.47 -7.80
CA ARG A 85 -1.20 -11.63 -6.93
C ARG A 85 -2.56 -11.60 -6.24
N LYS A 86 -2.96 -10.47 -5.65
CA LYS A 86 -4.25 -10.35 -4.94
C LYS A 86 -5.43 -10.30 -5.92
N TYR A 87 -5.25 -9.65 -7.07
CA TYR A 87 -6.33 -9.26 -7.98
C TYR A 87 -6.06 -9.67 -9.42
N LYS A 88 -5.59 -10.91 -9.64
CA LYS A 88 -5.17 -11.40 -10.98
C LYS A 88 -6.17 -11.10 -12.10
N ASN A 89 -7.46 -11.30 -11.84
CA ASN A 89 -8.53 -11.09 -12.81
C ASN A 89 -8.86 -9.60 -13.06
N ASN A 90 -8.51 -8.72 -12.13
CA ASN A 90 -8.76 -7.27 -12.20
C ASN A 90 -7.46 -6.45 -12.33
N PHE A 91 -6.33 -7.12 -12.57
CA PHE A 91 -5.03 -6.48 -12.61
C PHE A 91 -4.96 -5.37 -13.67
N GLN A 92 -5.56 -5.61 -14.84
CA GLN A 92 -5.62 -4.62 -15.92
C GLN A 92 -6.40 -3.36 -15.51
N ASP A 93 -7.49 -3.51 -14.73
CA ASP A 93 -8.24 -2.37 -14.21
C ASP A 93 -7.40 -1.58 -13.20
N ILE A 94 -6.65 -2.27 -12.34
CA ILE A 94 -5.83 -1.66 -11.29
C ILE A 94 -4.63 -0.91 -11.87
N ILE A 95 -3.91 -1.49 -12.83
CA ILE A 95 -2.72 -0.85 -13.42
C ILE A 95 -3.07 0.37 -14.28
N ASN A 96 -4.34 0.48 -14.71
CA ASN A 96 -4.89 1.63 -15.44
C ASN A 96 -5.88 2.45 -14.61
N ILE A 97 -5.85 2.34 -13.28
CA ILE A 97 -6.75 3.11 -12.42
C ILE A 97 -6.56 4.61 -12.64
N GLN A 98 -7.65 5.37 -12.76
CA GLN A 98 -7.58 6.81 -13.02
C GLN A 98 -7.68 7.64 -11.73
N THR A 99 -6.85 8.67 -11.65
CA THR A 99 -7.03 9.78 -10.70
C THR A 99 -8.33 10.55 -10.97
N LYS A 100 -8.68 11.50 -10.10
CA LYS A 100 -9.83 12.41 -10.30
C LYS A 100 -9.77 13.15 -11.64
N ASP A 101 -8.57 13.51 -12.08
CA ASP A 101 -8.33 14.23 -13.33
C ASP A 101 -8.20 13.28 -14.54
N GLY A 102 -8.52 11.99 -14.37
CA GLY A 102 -8.52 11.00 -15.45
C GLY A 102 -7.14 10.44 -15.80
N TYR A 103 -6.06 10.86 -15.13
CA TYR A 103 -4.73 10.34 -15.40
C TYR A 103 -4.54 8.92 -14.85
N THR A 104 -4.04 8.02 -15.69
CA THR A 104 -3.57 6.68 -15.32
C THR A 104 -2.12 6.72 -14.85
N PRO A 105 -1.59 5.63 -14.24
CA PRO A 105 -0.19 5.55 -13.86
C PRO A 105 0.78 5.82 -15.02
N VAL A 106 0.50 5.32 -16.23
CA VAL A 106 1.37 5.56 -17.40
C VAL A 106 1.33 7.03 -17.85
N MET A 107 0.19 7.71 -17.72
CA MET A 107 0.08 9.15 -17.98
C MET A 107 0.83 9.98 -16.93
N ILE A 108 0.77 9.59 -15.66
CA ILE A 108 1.54 10.24 -14.59
C ILE A 108 3.05 10.13 -14.88
N VAL A 109 3.53 8.96 -15.31
CA VAL A 109 4.93 8.75 -15.71
C VAL A 109 5.36 9.70 -16.83
N ALA A 110 4.49 9.94 -17.81
CA ALA A 110 4.75 10.88 -18.90
C ALA A 110 4.78 12.35 -18.43
N LEU A 111 3.90 12.74 -17.51
CA LEU A 111 3.93 14.09 -16.91
C LEU A 111 5.19 14.33 -16.09
N SER A 112 5.64 13.33 -15.32
CA SER A 112 6.81 13.43 -14.44
C SER A 112 8.13 13.07 -15.12
N ASN A 113 8.11 12.69 -16.40
CA ASN A 113 9.28 12.18 -17.14
C ASN A 113 10.03 11.04 -16.42
N SER A 114 9.28 10.14 -15.76
CA SER A 114 9.83 9.10 -14.88
C SER A 114 10.27 7.84 -15.64
N ILE A 115 11.44 7.91 -16.26
CA ILE A 115 11.96 6.87 -17.18
C ILE A 115 12.06 5.47 -16.54
N GLN A 116 12.53 5.34 -15.30
CA GLN A 116 12.62 4.03 -14.64
C GLN A 116 11.23 3.43 -14.42
N SER A 117 10.27 4.26 -14.00
CA SER A 117 8.88 3.84 -13.85
C SER A 117 8.24 3.45 -15.18
N LEU A 118 8.58 4.16 -16.27
CA LEU A 118 8.16 3.80 -17.63
C LEU A 118 8.63 2.40 -18.01
N GLN A 119 9.91 2.12 -17.79
CA GLN A 119 10.50 0.81 -18.10
C GLN A 119 9.83 -0.32 -17.32
N ILE A 120 9.50 -0.08 -16.04
CA ILE A 120 8.78 -1.05 -15.20
C ILE A 120 7.36 -1.31 -15.71
N LEU A 121 6.60 -0.26 -16.04
CA LEU A 121 5.26 -0.42 -16.58
C LEU A 121 5.29 -1.23 -17.89
N PHE A 122 6.23 -0.91 -18.79
CA PHE A 122 6.40 -1.67 -20.03
C PHE A 122 6.86 -3.12 -19.82
N LYS A 123 7.70 -3.37 -18.81
CA LYS A 123 8.18 -4.72 -18.44
C LYS A 123 7.02 -5.63 -18.02
N TYR A 124 6.12 -5.14 -17.16
CA TYR A 124 5.04 -5.95 -16.61
C TYR A 124 3.75 -5.92 -17.44
N GLY A 125 3.55 -4.88 -18.24
CA GLY A 125 2.42 -4.78 -19.16
C GLY A 125 1.07 -4.57 -18.49
N GLY A 126 0.00 -4.88 -19.22
CA GLY A 126 -1.38 -4.60 -18.83
C GLY A 126 -1.80 -3.14 -19.06
N ILE A 127 -1.00 -2.33 -19.75
CA ILE A 127 -1.25 -0.90 -19.95
C ILE A 127 -2.23 -0.69 -21.09
N ASP A 128 -3.25 0.14 -20.87
CA ASP A 128 -4.18 0.60 -21.90
C ASP A 128 -3.83 2.04 -22.32
N PHE A 129 -3.30 2.19 -23.54
CA PHE A 129 -2.91 3.49 -24.09
C PHE A 129 -4.09 4.26 -24.71
N SER A 130 -5.26 3.62 -24.84
CA SER A 130 -6.49 4.23 -25.41
C SER A 130 -7.22 5.14 -24.42
N GLN A 131 -6.91 5.02 -23.12
CA GLN A 131 -7.60 5.76 -22.07
C GLN A 131 -7.46 7.27 -22.24
N LYS A 132 -8.51 7.97 -21.84
CA LYS A 132 -8.67 9.42 -22.01
C LYS A 132 -8.79 10.12 -20.66
N PHE A 133 -8.09 11.24 -20.51
CA PHE A 133 -8.06 12.00 -19.24
C PHE A 133 -8.83 13.33 -19.28
N ASP A 134 -8.84 14.03 -20.43
CA ASP A 134 -9.55 15.30 -20.63
C ASP A 134 -10.07 15.36 -22.07
N LYS A 135 -11.32 15.75 -22.32
CA LYS A 135 -11.88 16.07 -23.66
C LYS A 135 -11.34 15.19 -24.83
N ASN A 136 -11.30 13.87 -24.64
CA ASN A 136 -10.81 12.85 -25.59
C ASN A 136 -9.29 12.78 -25.84
N LYS A 137 -8.46 13.43 -25.03
CA LYS A 137 -7.00 13.38 -25.12
C LYS A 137 -6.43 12.09 -24.53
N THR A 138 -5.47 11.52 -25.23
CA THR A 138 -4.76 10.28 -24.83
C THR A 138 -3.36 10.58 -24.30
N ILE A 139 -2.66 9.54 -23.84
CA ILE A 139 -1.27 9.66 -23.41
C ILE A 139 -0.34 10.21 -24.50
N PHE A 140 -0.59 9.92 -25.78
CA PHE A 140 0.28 10.38 -26.87
C PHE A 140 0.31 11.91 -26.96
N GLU A 141 -0.85 12.55 -26.82
CA GLU A 141 -0.96 14.01 -26.82
C GLU A 141 -0.31 14.62 -25.57
N LEU A 142 -0.44 13.95 -24.42
CA LEU A 142 0.20 14.35 -23.18
C LEU A 142 1.73 14.32 -23.31
N ILE A 143 2.28 13.23 -23.87
CA ILE A 143 3.72 13.07 -24.11
C ILE A 143 4.24 14.19 -25.02
N GLN A 144 3.54 14.46 -26.13
CA GLN A 144 3.98 15.49 -27.05
C GLN A 144 4.04 16.88 -26.43
N LYS A 145 3.06 17.20 -25.56
CA LYS A 145 2.91 18.53 -24.97
C LYS A 145 3.78 18.77 -23.73
N TYR A 146 3.97 17.76 -22.89
CA TYR A 146 4.53 17.96 -21.54
C TYR A 146 5.83 17.19 -21.27
N SER A 147 6.14 16.14 -22.03
CA SER A 147 7.35 15.34 -21.80
C SER A 147 8.57 15.96 -22.50
N ASN A 148 9.76 15.71 -21.93
CA ASN A 148 11.03 16.08 -22.52
C ASN A 148 11.45 15.11 -23.64
N ASP A 149 12.45 15.49 -24.44
CA ASP A 149 12.86 14.70 -25.61
C ASP A 149 13.40 13.32 -25.24
N GLN A 150 14.13 13.22 -24.13
CA GLN A 150 14.65 11.94 -23.62
C GLN A 150 13.52 10.96 -23.30
N PHE A 151 12.45 11.43 -22.64
CA PHE A 151 11.29 10.61 -22.34
C PHE A 151 10.55 10.20 -23.61
N LYS A 152 10.35 11.14 -24.54
CA LYS A 152 9.70 10.88 -25.84
C LYS A 152 10.44 9.79 -26.62
N GLU A 153 11.76 9.90 -26.72
CA GLU A 153 12.61 8.93 -27.38
C GLU A 153 12.46 7.55 -26.71
N GLN A 154 12.62 7.49 -25.40
CA GLN A 154 12.53 6.24 -24.66
C GLN A 154 11.14 5.59 -24.77
N PHE A 155 10.07 6.38 -24.71
CA PHE A 155 8.71 5.90 -24.90
C PHE A 155 8.53 5.31 -26.31
N ASN A 156 8.96 6.02 -27.34
CA ASN A 156 8.83 5.57 -28.73
C ASN A 156 9.60 4.25 -28.97
N ILE A 157 10.81 4.12 -28.42
CA ILE A 157 11.59 2.87 -28.49
C ILE A 157 10.83 1.71 -27.84
N LEU A 158 10.32 1.91 -26.62
CA LEU A 158 9.59 0.88 -25.88
C LEU A 158 8.26 0.53 -26.57
N TYR A 159 7.54 1.52 -27.07
CA TYR A 159 6.26 1.34 -27.76
C TYR A 159 6.43 0.59 -29.09
N ALA A 160 7.43 0.97 -29.89
CA ALA A 160 7.77 0.29 -31.13
C ALA A 160 8.23 -1.15 -30.90
N LYS A 161 9.04 -1.40 -29.86
CA LYS A 161 9.48 -2.76 -29.47
C LYS A 161 8.30 -3.67 -29.11
N ASN A 162 7.17 -3.10 -28.69
CA ASN A 162 5.94 -3.82 -28.37
C ASN A 162 4.88 -3.70 -29.46
N ASN A 163 5.30 -3.51 -30.72
CA ASN A 163 4.44 -3.50 -31.91
C ASN A 163 3.34 -2.42 -31.91
N CYS A 164 3.53 -1.32 -31.17
CA CYS A 164 2.59 -0.19 -31.15
C CYS A 164 1.14 -0.60 -30.84
N VAL A 165 0.96 -1.58 -29.95
CA VAL A 165 -0.36 -2.08 -29.56
C VAL A 165 -1.12 -1.06 -28.71
N GLU A 166 -2.44 -1.00 -28.87
CA GLU A 166 -3.33 -0.14 -28.08
C GLU A 166 -3.37 -0.57 -26.60
N ILE A 167 -3.37 -1.87 -26.36
CA ILE A 167 -3.27 -2.48 -25.02
C ILE A 167 -2.01 -3.34 -24.99
N LEU A 168 -1.08 -2.97 -24.12
CA LEU A 168 0.12 -3.76 -23.85
C LEU A 168 -0.27 -5.01 -23.04
N PRO A 169 -0.06 -6.24 -23.55
CA PRO A 169 -0.47 -7.45 -22.84
C PRO A 169 0.30 -7.61 -21.52
N ILE A 170 -0.36 -8.26 -20.54
CA ILE A 170 0.25 -8.56 -19.25
C ILE A 170 1.38 -9.57 -19.42
N ASN A 171 2.55 -9.27 -18.88
CA ASN A 171 3.69 -10.18 -18.82
C ASN A 171 3.62 -11.00 -17.52
N SER A 172 2.79 -12.05 -17.54
CA SER A 172 2.59 -12.93 -16.37
C SER A 172 3.86 -13.62 -15.91
N LEU A 173 4.77 -13.99 -16.83
CA LEU A 173 6.01 -14.69 -16.53
C LEU A 173 6.92 -13.88 -15.61
N ASP A 174 7.07 -12.59 -15.85
CA ASP A 174 7.90 -11.73 -15.00
C ASP A 174 7.21 -11.36 -13.69
N LEU A 175 5.87 -11.24 -13.69
CA LEU A 175 5.08 -11.02 -12.47
C LEU A 175 5.12 -12.23 -11.52
N GLU A 176 5.10 -13.45 -12.06
CA GLU A 176 5.13 -14.69 -11.29
C GLU A 176 6.52 -14.96 -10.67
N LYS A 177 7.61 -14.54 -11.34
CA LYS A 177 8.97 -14.65 -10.82
C LYS A 177 9.29 -13.71 -9.66
N PHE A 178 8.48 -12.70 -9.38
CA PHE A 178 8.81 -11.67 -8.40
C PHE A 178 8.86 -12.27 -6.97
N PRO A 179 10.05 -12.39 -6.34
CA PRO A 179 10.24 -13.23 -5.15
C PRO A 179 9.76 -12.57 -3.85
N ALA A 180 9.46 -11.27 -3.86
CA ALA A 180 9.26 -10.48 -2.64
C ALA A 180 7.97 -10.79 -1.85
N LEU A 181 7.10 -11.67 -2.36
CA LEU A 181 5.77 -11.93 -1.81
C LEU A 181 5.57 -13.32 -1.20
N GLU A 182 6.47 -14.28 -1.40
CA GLU A 182 6.35 -15.61 -0.75
C GLU A 182 6.45 -15.51 0.78
N THR A 183 7.13 -14.48 1.29
CA THR A 183 7.20 -14.14 2.72
C THR A 183 5.96 -13.40 3.25
N LEU A 184 4.94 -13.13 2.42
CA LEU A 184 3.77 -12.33 2.78
C LEU A 184 2.51 -13.15 3.08
N MET A 185 2.48 -14.45 2.78
CA MET A 185 1.27 -15.29 2.85
C MET A 185 1.24 -16.29 4.02
N ASP A 186 2.20 -16.29 4.94
CA ASP A 186 2.23 -17.19 6.11
C ASP A 186 1.21 -16.83 7.23
N GLN A 187 0.08 -16.22 6.89
CA GLN A 187 -0.96 -15.86 7.87
C GLN A 187 -1.93 -17.02 8.21
N GLU A 188 -1.89 -18.15 7.51
CA GLU A 188 -2.90 -19.22 7.69
C GLU A 188 -2.54 -20.33 8.70
N ASN A 189 -1.35 -20.38 9.29
CA ASN A 189 -1.02 -21.46 10.25
C ASN A 189 -1.23 -21.05 11.71
N MET A 190 -2.49 -20.90 12.13
CA MET A 190 -2.82 -20.58 13.54
C MET A 190 -2.84 -21.77 14.50
N GLN A 191 -2.56 -23.02 14.06
CA GLN A 191 -2.59 -24.20 14.95
C GLN A 191 -1.61 -25.31 14.52
N LYS A 192 -0.31 -25.02 14.46
CA LYS A 192 0.73 -26.07 14.44
C LYS A 192 1.73 -25.82 15.56
N GLU A 193 2.13 -26.88 16.25
CA GLU A 193 3.23 -26.82 17.20
C GLU A 193 4.45 -26.16 16.53
N LEU A 194 4.96 -25.10 17.15
CA LEU A 194 6.08 -24.34 16.62
C LEU A 194 7.27 -25.28 16.47
N ASN A 195 7.78 -25.41 15.25
CA ASN A 195 8.97 -26.20 14.99
C ASN A 195 10.20 -25.53 15.64
N ILE A 196 11.30 -26.26 15.78
CA ILE A 196 12.52 -25.79 16.46
C ILE A 196 13.07 -24.50 15.81
N SER A 197 12.93 -24.36 14.49
CA SER A 197 13.35 -23.16 13.75
C SER A 197 12.51 -21.95 14.12
N GLN A 198 11.19 -22.09 14.17
CA GLN A 198 10.26 -21.03 14.56
C GLN A 198 10.49 -20.60 16.01
N LYS A 199 10.76 -21.54 16.92
CA LYS A 199 11.13 -21.21 18.32
C LYS A 199 12.42 -20.39 18.39
N LYS A 200 13.41 -20.72 17.55
CA LYS A 200 14.67 -19.98 17.46
C LYS A 200 14.43 -18.55 16.92
N GLN A 201 13.61 -18.41 15.88
CA GLN A 201 13.24 -17.12 15.30
C GLN A 201 12.47 -16.24 16.29
N LEU A 202 11.49 -16.79 17.02
CA LEU A 202 10.75 -16.04 18.04
C LEU A 202 11.66 -15.61 19.19
N LYS A 203 12.60 -16.46 19.60
CA LYS A 203 13.62 -16.10 20.59
C LYS A 203 14.50 -14.96 20.09
N GLU A 204 14.92 -15.01 18.83
CA GLU A 204 15.71 -13.94 18.22
C GLU A 204 14.94 -12.62 18.15
N LEU A 205 13.68 -12.65 17.71
CA LEU A 205 12.77 -11.49 17.72
C LEU A 205 12.62 -10.90 19.12
N LEU A 206 12.43 -11.71 20.15
CA LEU A 206 12.27 -11.23 21.52
C LEU A 206 13.54 -10.61 22.10
N LEU A 207 14.72 -11.09 21.69
CA LEU A 207 16.00 -10.61 22.20
C LEU A 207 16.52 -9.38 21.46
N ASN A 208 16.37 -9.38 20.14
CA ASN A 208 17.00 -8.40 19.25
C ASN A 208 16.00 -7.55 18.49
N GLY A 209 14.72 -7.92 18.50
CA GLY A 209 13.71 -7.28 17.68
C GLY A 209 13.38 -5.87 18.17
N GLN A 210 13.23 -4.97 17.22
CA GLN A 210 12.68 -3.65 17.42
C GLN A 210 11.16 -3.70 17.45
N ARG A 211 10.57 -2.95 18.38
CA ARG A 211 9.11 -2.91 18.57
C ARG A 211 8.40 -2.29 17.37
N ASN A 212 7.28 -2.88 16.98
CA ASN A 212 6.37 -2.27 16.01
C ASN A 212 5.75 -0.97 16.58
N PRO A 213 5.62 0.10 15.76
CA PRO A 213 5.00 1.34 16.23
C PRO A 213 3.52 1.13 16.49
N CYS A 214 2.90 2.02 17.25
CA CYS A 214 1.47 1.97 17.52
C CYS A 214 0.66 1.83 16.21
N CYS A 215 -0.18 0.81 16.11
CA CYS A 215 -0.98 0.51 14.92
C CYS A 215 -2.02 1.60 14.56
N ILE A 216 -2.28 2.55 15.45
CA ILE A 216 -3.22 3.65 15.22
C ILE A 216 -2.49 4.90 14.72
N CYS A 217 -1.45 5.34 15.44
CA CYS A 217 -0.77 6.62 15.13
C CYS A 217 0.59 6.45 14.44
N LEU A 218 1.08 5.21 14.31
CA LEU A 218 2.36 4.84 13.70
C LEU A 218 3.59 5.48 14.37
N SER A 219 3.43 5.98 15.60
CA SER A 219 4.54 6.43 16.45
C SER A 219 5.13 5.26 17.24
N GLU A 220 6.45 5.19 17.29
CA GLU A 220 7.22 4.31 18.19
C GLU A 220 7.49 4.94 19.56
N LEU A 221 7.28 6.25 19.68
CA LEU A 221 7.52 7.03 20.90
C LEU A 221 6.37 6.89 21.88
N GLY A 222 6.72 6.65 23.15
CA GLY A 222 5.78 6.55 24.27
C GLY A 222 5.59 5.12 24.78
N TYR A 223 4.68 4.99 25.76
CA TYR A 223 4.37 3.71 26.39
C TYR A 223 3.38 2.91 25.53
N ILE A 224 3.93 1.96 24.77
CA ILE A 224 3.16 1.04 23.92
C ILE A 224 2.79 -0.21 24.71
N LYS A 225 1.52 -0.59 24.63
CA LYS A 225 0.99 -1.88 25.07
C LYS A 225 0.58 -2.71 23.85
N TYR A 226 0.10 -3.93 24.07
CA TYR A 226 -0.26 -4.87 23.01
C TYR A 226 -1.72 -5.28 23.13
N THR A 227 -2.43 -5.37 22.01
CA THR A 227 -3.79 -5.91 22.01
C THR A 227 -3.76 -7.37 22.43
N ILE A 228 -4.53 -7.77 23.45
CA ILE A 228 -4.58 -9.17 23.89
C ILE A 228 -5.01 -10.13 22.77
N CYS A 229 -5.87 -9.66 21.88
CA CYS A 229 -6.54 -10.48 20.88
C CYS A 229 -5.72 -10.76 19.62
N CYS A 230 -4.84 -9.84 19.22
CA CYS A 230 -4.04 -9.96 17.99
C CYS A 230 -2.58 -9.53 18.13
N GLY A 231 -2.11 -9.17 19.33
CA GLY A 231 -0.71 -8.82 19.61
C GLY A 231 -0.19 -7.52 19.02
N GLN A 232 -1.07 -6.67 18.51
CA GLN A 232 -0.69 -5.45 17.82
C GLN A 232 -0.31 -4.35 18.83
N PRO A 233 0.80 -3.62 18.61
CA PRO A 233 1.22 -2.52 19.46
C PRO A 233 0.24 -1.35 19.39
N MET A 234 -0.12 -0.75 20.53
CA MET A 234 -1.01 0.40 20.61
C MET A 234 -0.71 1.24 21.86
N HIS A 235 -0.75 2.57 21.73
CA HIS A 235 -0.77 3.46 22.89
C HIS A 235 -2.10 3.37 23.63
N GLU A 236 -2.08 3.47 24.96
CA GLU A 236 -3.30 3.58 25.75
C GLU A 236 -4.14 4.81 25.33
N SER A 237 -3.49 5.92 24.95
CA SER A 237 -4.15 7.11 24.42
C SER A 237 -4.74 6.94 23.02
N CYS A 238 -4.24 5.95 22.25
CA CYS A 238 -4.80 5.59 20.94
C CYS A 238 -5.94 4.57 21.05
N LYS A 239 -6.20 4.07 22.27
CA LYS A 239 -7.27 3.11 22.53
C LYS A 239 -8.63 3.78 22.30
N PRO A 240 -9.55 3.18 21.53
CA PRO A 240 -10.92 3.66 21.46
C PRO A 240 -11.58 3.61 22.84
N THR A 241 -12.14 4.73 23.28
CA THR A 241 -12.75 4.93 24.61
C THR A 241 -14.04 4.13 24.84
N GLU A 242 -14.74 3.74 23.76
CA GLU A 242 -16.10 3.18 23.84
C GLU A 242 -16.23 1.74 23.32
N LYS A 243 -15.16 1.14 22.78
CA LYS A 243 -15.26 -0.17 22.12
C LYS A 243 -14.82 -1.30 23.05
N GLN A 244 -15.73 -2.25 23.28
CA GLN A 244 -15.39 -3.59 23.78
C GLN A 244 -14.78 -4.50 22.69
N LYS A 245 -14.68 -4.02 21.43
CA LYS A 245 -14.13 -4.77 20.30
C LYS A 245 -12.81 -4.17 19.81
N CYS A 246 -11.88 -5.04 19.43
CA CYS A 246 -10.59 -4.64 18.91
C CYS A 246 -10.76 -3.88 17.59
N PRO A 247 -10.09 -2.73 17.39
CA PRO A 247 -10.20 -1.97 16.15
C PRO A 247 -9.56 -2.67 14.94
N LEU A 248 -8.76 -3.72 15.14
CA LEU A 248 -8.00 -4.39 14.08
C LEU A 248 -8.63 -5.73 13.68
N CYS A 249 -8.96 -6.57 14.65
CA CYS A 249 -9.50 -7.91 14.37
C CYS A 249 -10.96 -8.10 14.80
N SER A 250 -11.62 -7.04 15.27
CA SER A 250 -13.03 -7.05 15.70
C SER A 250 -13.40 -8.04 16.82
N ARG A 251 -12.43 -8.74 17.42
CA ARG A 251 -12.64 -9.63 18.59
C ARG A 251 -13.18 -8.84 19.78
N GLN A 252 -14.10 -9.45 20.53
CA GLN A 252 -14.68 -8.90 21.76
C GLN A 252 -13.64 -8.91 22.91
N ALA A 253 -13.98 -8.27 24.04
CA ALA A 253 -13.12 -8.10 25.21
C ALA A 253 -11.76 -7.42 24.89
N PHE A 254 -11.82 -6.31 24.16
CA PHE A 254 -10.64 -5.53 23.81
C PHE A 254 -9.93 -4.95 25.03
N GLN A 255 -8.71 -5.42 25.26
CA GLN A 255 -7.81 -4.91 26.27
C GLN A 255 -6.39 -4.79 25.74
N LEU A 256 -5.65 -3.83 26.31
CA LEU A 256 -4.23 -3.68 26.12
C LEU A 256 -3.49 -4.29 27.31
N ILE A 257 -2.49 -5.12 27.03
CA ILE A 257 -1.62 -5.79 27.99
C ILE A 257 -0.16 -5.38 27.74
N SER A 258 0.70 -5.52 28.74
CA SER A 258 2.11 -5.14 28.60
C SER A 258 2.97 -6.31 28.11
N GLU A 259 2.46 -7.54 28.24
CA GLU A 259 3.11 -8.76 27.78
C GLU A 259 2.98 -8.94 26.26
N ILE A 260 4.07 -9.37 25.63
CA ILE A 260 4.11 -9.73 24.22
C ILE A 260 3.66 -11.19 24.09
N LEU A 261 2.40 -11.40 23.72
CA LEU A 261 1.87 -12.74 23.44
C LEU A 261 2.18 -13.23 22.02
N TYR A 262 2.41 -12.32 21.09
CA TYR A 262 2.64 -12.60 19.66
C TYR A 262 3.87 -11.83 19.16
N PRO A 263 5.10 -12.32 19.44
CA PRO A 263 6.33 -11.60 19.14
C PRO A 263 6.46 -11.20 17.68
N GLU A 264 6.04 -12.05 16.75
CA GLU A 264 6.06 -11.83 15.30
C GLU A 264 5.13 -10.70 14.83
N ARG A 265 4.17 -10.29 15.66
CA ARG A 265 3.27 -9.16 15.40
C ARG A 265 3.67 -7.92 16.18
N ALA A 266 4.38 -8.11 17.28
CA ALA A 266 4.83 -7.05 18.17
C ALA A 266 6.19 -6.48 17.77
N LEU A 267 7.06 -7.28 17.13
CA LEU A 267 8.47 -7.00 16.91
C LEU A 267 8.89 -7.32 15.47
N ILE A 268 9.99 -6.70 15.03
CA ILE A 268 10.70 -7.00 13.77
C ILE A 268 12.21 -7.07 14.06
N LEU A 269 12.95 -7.91 13.34
CA LEU A 269 14.41 -7.91 13.38
C LEU A 269 15.01 -6.84 12.47
#